data_AF-A0A837BS90-F1
#
_entry.id   AF-A0A837BS90-F1
#
_cell.length_a   1.000
_cell.length_b   1.000
_cell.length_c   1.000
_cell.angle_alpha   90.00
_cell.angle_beta   90.00
_cell.angle_gamma   90.00
#
_symmetry.space_group_name_H-M   'P 1'
#
loop_
_entity.id
_entity.type
_entity.pdbx_description
1 polymer ?
#
loop_
_entity_poly.entity_id
_entity_poly.type
_entity_poly.pdbx_seq_one_letter_code
_entity_poly.pdbx_strand_id
1 'polypeptide(L)'
;MKIKIELNPDMEDDDTSVTIHAKSVTPEVEQIYRQLQGISEHPDQIEGKKDNVSYYLSMNEILFFETEDKQVIAHTARDAFTVDYKLYELENLLNNQFMRVSKSTILNLNQIYALTRSISNCKINFRDSYKTVYVSRHYYHNLNDRLNERRSS
;
A
#
# COMPACT_ATOMS: atom_id res chain seq x y z
N MET A 1 25.71 2.13 -1.92
CA MET A 1 25.14 3.20 -1.06
C MET A 1 25.62 2.97 0.36
N LYS A 2 26.08 4.00 1.08
CA LYS A 2 26.45 3.91 2.49
C LYS A 2 25.41 4.70 3.28
N ILE A 3 24.63 4.03 4.12
CA ILE A 3 23.60 4.66 4.95
C ILE A 3 24.21 4.94 6.31
N LYS A 4 24.12 6.19 6.78
CA LYS A 4 24.50 6.61 8.13
C LYS A 4 23.26 7.18 8.79
N ILE A 5 22.92 6.67 9.97
CA ILE A 5 21.82 7.17 10.80
C ILE A 5 22.46 7.83 12.01
N GLU A 6 22.13 9.10 12.24
CA GLU A 6 22.54 9.86 13.41
C GLU A 6 21.29 10.12 14.24
N LEU A 7 21.30 9.66 15.49
CA LEU A 7 20.21 9.89 16.45
C LEU A 7 20.62 11.04 17.35
N ASN A 8 19.81 12.09 17.38
CA ASN A 8 20.01 13.22 18.28
C ASN A 8 18.94 13.19 19.37
N PRO A 9 19.25 12.73 20.60
CA PRO A 9 18.29 12.64 21.69
C PRO A 9 17.83 14.00 22.23
N ASP A 10 18.48 15.09 21.81
CA ASP A 10 18.12 16.46 22.19
C ASP A 10 17.21 17.15 21.14
N MET A 11 16.77 16.46 20.09
CA MET A 11 15.74 16.96 19.18
C MET A 11 14.38 17.00 19.88
N GLU A 12 13.53 17.98 19.53
CA GLU A 12 12.13 17.98 19.99
C GLU A 12 11.45 16.66 19.56
N ASP A 13 10.66 16.06 20.46
CA ASP A 13 10.17 14.68 20.37
C ASP A 13 9.40 14.35 19.06
N ASP A 14 8.94 15.37 18.33
CA ASP A 14 8.15 15.24 17.09
C ASP A 14 8.91 15.66 15.81
N ASP A 15 10.16 16.11 15.90
CA ASP A 15 10.88 16.66 14.74
C ASP A 15 11.78 15.59 14.10
N THR A 16 11.50 15.25 12.83
CA THR A 16 12.31 14.31 12.05
C THR A 16 12.81 14.99 10.79
N SER A 17 14.14 15.10 10.65
CA SER A 17 14.77 15.67 9.46
C SER A 17 15.60 14.62 8.72
N VAL A 18 15.53 14.63 7.39
CA VAL A 18 16.33 13.75 6.53
C VAL A 18 17.23 14.61 5.64
N THR A 19 18.55 14.45 5.76
CA THR A 19 19.54 15.16 4.94
C THR A 19 20.23 14.19 3.96
N ILE A 20 20.19 14.51 2.65
CA ILE A 20 20.82 13.68 1.61
C ILE A 20 22.14 14.34 1.16
N HIS A 21 23.26 13.68 1.41
CA HIS A 21 24.58 14.10 0.92
C HIS A 21 24.96 13.36 -0.36
N ALA A 22 25.04 14.10 -1.48
CA ALA A 22 25.44 13.55 -2.78
C ALA A 22 26.36 14.52 -3.54
N LYS A 23 27.22 14.00 -4.41
CA LYS A 23 28.12 14.81 -5.25
C LYS A 23 27.35 15.65 -6.28
N SER A 24 26.21 15.17 -6.74
CA SER A 24 25.29 15.84 -7.67
C SER A 24 23.91 15.19 -7.57
N VAL A 25 22.88 15.85 -8.10
CA VAL A 25 21.56 15.22 -8.29
C VAL A 25 21.69 14.17 -9.40
N THR A 26 21.67 12.90 -9.02
CA THR A 26 21.64 11.75 -9.94
C THR A 26 20.23 11.15 -9.96
N PRO A 27 19.87 10.32 -10.95
CA PRO A 27 18.58 9.61 -10.96
C PRO A 27 18.31 8.81 -9.67
N GLU A 28 19.37 8.29 -9.04
CA GLU A 28 19.31 7.58 -7.76
C GLU A 28 18.94 8.51 -6.60
N VAL A 29 19.53 9.70 -6.55
CA VAL A 29 19.21 10.73 -5.54
C VAL A 29 17.77 11.23 -5.69
N GLU A 30 17.31 11.43 -6.93
CA GLU A 30 15.92 11.79 -7.20
C GLU A 30 14.94 10.69 -6.75
N GLN A 31 15.30 9.42 -6.96
CA GLN A 31 14.47 8.29 -6.52
C GLN A 31 14.31 8.27 -5.00
N ILE A 32 15.40 8.48 -4.25
CA ILE A 32 15.37 8.56 -2.78
C ILE A 32 14.49 9.74 -2.34
N TYR A 33 14.65 10.91 -2.94
CA TYR A 33 13.83 12.08 -2.63
C TYR A 33 12.34 11.81 -2.83
N ARG A 34 11.94 11.24 -3.98
CA ARG A 34 10.55 10.88 -4.28
C ARG A 34 9.97 9.88 -3.28
N GLN A 35 10.76 8.93 -2.82
CA GLN A 35 10.32 7.95 -1.81
C GLN A 35 10.10 8.59 -0.44
N LEU A 36 10.96 9.52 -0.03
CA LEU A 36 10.84 10.22 1.25
C LEU A 36 9.64 11.17 1.31
N GLN A 37 9.31 11.86 0.21
CA GLN A 37 8.11 12.70 0.16
C GLN A 37 6.82 11.91 0.38
N GLY A 38 6.77 10.67 -0.09
CA GLY A 38 5.63 9.78 0.10
C GLY A 38 5.53 9.14 1.49
N ILE A 39 6.28 9.58 2.50
CA ILE A 39 6.18 9.03 3.87
C ILE A 39 5.24 9.88 4.74
N SER A 40 5.18 11.20 4.52
CA SER A 40 4.42 12.14 5.37
C SER A 40 2.99 12.43 4.91
N GLU A 41 2.59 12.01 3.70
CA GLU A 41 1.29 12.40 3.10
C GLU A 41 0.20 11.33 3.22
N HIS A 42 0.53 10.12 3.70
CA HIS A 42 -0.41 9.00 3.71
C HIS A 42 -0.79 8.62 5.14
N PRO A 43 -2.08 8.35 5.41
CA PRO A 43 -2.53 8.06 6.76
C PRO A 43 -2.15 6.63 7.18
N ASP A 44 -1.75 6.47 8.45
CA ASP A 44 -1.47 5.15 9.05
C ASP A 44 -2.75 4.33 9.34
N GLN A 45 -3.89 5.03 9.41
CA GLN A 45 -5.21 4.45 9.66
C GLN A 45 -6.27 5.01 8.72
N ILE A 46 -7.33 4.24 8.51
CA ILE A 46 -8.54 4.69 7.79
C ILE A 46 -9.78 4.35 8.59
N GLU A 47 -10.76 5.25 8.59
CA GLU A 47 -12.06 4.99 9.21
C GLU A 47 -12.88 4.03 8.33
N GLY A 48 -13.31 2.91 8.90
CA GLY A 48 -14.25 1.97 8.29
C GLY A 48 -15.47 1.77 9.18
N LYS A 49 -16.64 1.55 8.57
CA LYS A 49 -17.92 1.37 9.26
C LYS A 49 -18.42 -0.06 9.11
N LYS A 50 -18.90 -0.65 10.20
CA LYS A 50 -19.55 -1.96 10.25
C LYS A 50 -20.60 -1.96 11.36
N ASP A 51 -21.81 -2.45 11.07
CA ASP A 51 -22.90 -2.56 12.05
C ASP A 51 -23.20 -1.25 12.82
N ASN A 52 -23.16 -0.11 12.11
CA ASN A 52 -23.34 1.24 12.65
C ASN A 52 -22.27 1.69 13.68
N VAL A 53 -21.10 1.02 13.68
CA VAL A 53 -19.93 1.37 14.49
C VAL A 53 -18.79 1.77 13.57
N SER A 54 -18.06 2.82 13.93
CA SER A 54 -16.83 3.26 13.27
C SER A 54 -15.61 2.59 13.90
N TYR A 55 -14.69 2.14 13.06
CA TYR A 55 -13.44 1.47 13.39
C TYR A 55 -12.30 2.22 12.72
N TYR A 56 -11.20 2.44 13.45
CA TYR A 56 -9.96 2.97 12.88
C TYR A 56 -9.05 1.79 12.53
N LEU A 57 -8.99 1.47 11.24
CA LEU A 57 -8.28 0.31 10.72
C LEU A 57 -6.84 0.69 10.40
N SER A 58 -5.86 -0.07 10.88
CA SER A 58 -4.48 0.13 10.44
C SER A 58 -4.34 -0.23 8.96
N MET A 59 -3.62 0.59 8.19
CA MET A 59 -3.34 0.28 6.78
C MET A 59 -2.61 -1.07 6.62
N ASN A 60 -1.83 -1.47 7.62
CA ASN A 60 -1.12 -2.76 7.63
C ASN A 60 -2.07 -3.96 7.80
N GLU A 61 -3.26 -3.79 8.35
CA GLU A 61 -4.24 -4.88 8.54
C GLU A 61 -5.14 -5.08 7.31
N ILE A 62 -5.16 -4.11 6.40
CA ILE A 62 -6.00 -4.12 5.21
C ILE A 62 -5.32 -4.98 4.14
N LEU A 63 -6.02 -6.03 3.72
CA LEU A 63 -5.61 -6.92 2.64
C LEU A 63 -5.83 -6.26 1.27
N PHE A 64 -6.99 -5.67 1.06
CA PHE A 64 -7.38 -4.98 -0.16
C PHE A 64 -8.62 -4.11 0.09
N PHE A 65 -8.84 -3.16 -0.82
CA PHE A 65 -10.11 -2.47 -0.98
C PHE A 65 -10.81 -2.98 -2.22
N GLU A 66 -12.13 -3.14 -2.17
CA GLU A 66 -12.92 -3.43 -3.35
C GLU A 66 -14.22 -2.61 -3.41
N THR A 67 -14.74 -2.41 -4.62
CA THR A 67 -16.07 -1.82 -4.78
C THR A 67 -17.12 -2.94 -4.83
N GLU A 68 -18.02 -2.94 -3.85
CA GLU A 68 -19.18 -3.83 -3.75
C GLU A 68 -20.44 -2.96 -3.58
N ASP A 69 -21.49 -3.22 -4.35
CA ASP A 69 -22.77 -2.48 -4.28
C ASP A 69 -22.65 -0.93 -4.22
N LYS A 70 -21.75 -0.37 -5.06
CA LYS A 70 -21.45 1.08 -5.17
C LYS A 70 -20.76 1.69 -3.95
N GLN A 71 -20.39 0.88 -2.96
CA GLN A 71 -19.59 1.28 -1.82
C GLN A 71 -18.18 0.71 -1.95
N VAL A 72 -17.21 1.35 -1.30
CA VAL A 72 -15.87 0.76 -1.19
C VAL A 72 -15.78 0.07 0.17
N ILE A 73 -15.28 -1.16 0.13
CA ILE A 73 -15.13 -2.04 1.27
C ILE A 73 -13.64 -2.25 1.51
N ALA A 74 -13.18 -2.02 2.74
CA ALA A 74 -11.86 -2.39 3.22
C ALA A 74 -11.90 -3.80 3.82
N HIS A 75 -11.11 -4.72 3.29
CA HIS A 75 -11.07 -6.10 3.75
C HIS A 75 -9.86 -6.34 4.64
N THR A 76 -10.10 -6.70 5.90
CA THR A 76 -9.08 -7.30 6.76
C THR A 76 -9.15 -8.83 6.65
N ALA A 77 -8.25 -9.54 7.34
CA ALA A 77 -8.21 -11.00 7.32
C ALA A 77 -9.54 -11.65 7.74
N ARG A 78 -10.23 -11.05 8.71
CA ARG A 78 -11.44 -11.58 9.35
C ARG A 78 -12.70 -10.79 9.03
N ASP A 79 -12.57 -9.50 8.74
CA ASP A 79 -13.71 -8.58 8.65
C ASP A 79 -13.68 -7.72 7.39
N ALA A 80 -14.78 -7.03 7.15
CA ALA A 80 -14.97 -6.11 6.04
C ALA A 80 -15.71 -4.87 6.55
N PHE A 81 -15.31 -3.69 6.08
CA PHE A 81 -15.80 -2.40 6.56
C PHE A 81 -16.06 -1.48 5.38
N THR A 82 -17.21 -0.80 5.37
CA THR A 82 -17.48 0.24 4.38
C THR A 82 -16.63 1.46 4.69
N VAL A 83 -15.92 2.00 3.70
CA VAL A 83 -15.16 3.26 3.82
C VAL A 83 -15.83 4.35 3.00
N ASP A 84 -15.78 5.59 3.49
CA ASP A 84 -16.40 6.75 2.82
C ASP A 84 -15.45 7.39 1.80
N TYR A 85 -14.94 6.55 0.89
CA TYR A 85 -14.07 6.95 -0.20
C TYR A 85 -14.50 6.27 -1.49
N LYS A 86 -14.22 6.91 -2.62
CA LYS A 86 -14.20 6.25 -3.93
C LYS A 86 -12.84 5.61 -4.18
N LEU A 87 -12.83 4.58 -5.02
CA LEU A 87 -11.61 3.83 -5.32
C LEU A 87 -10.51 4.72 -5.91
N TYR A 88 -10.87 5.71 -6.75
CA TYR A 88 -9.88 6.66 -7.30
C TYR A 88 -9.35 7.65 -6.24
N GLU A 89 -10.11 7.94 -5.19
CA GLU A 89 -9.66 8.81 -4.08
C GLU A 89 -8.65 8.05 -3.23
N LEU A 90 -8.94 6.77 -2.96
CA LEU A 90 -8.01 5.87 -2.29
C LEU A 90 -6.70 5.72 -3.07
N GLU A 91 -6.71 5.65 -4.40
CA GLU A 91 -5.46 5.61 -5.18
C GLU A 91 -4.54 6.81 -4.95
N ASN A 92 -5.11 8.00 -4.69
CA ASN A 92 -4.32 9.19 -4.39
C ASN A 92 -3.92 9.27 -2.91
N LEU A 93 -4.77 8.74 -2.01
CA LEU A 93 -4.55 8.78 -0.57
C LEU A 93 -3.56 7.71 -0.09
N LEU A 94 -3.58 6.54 -0.72
CA LEU A 94 -2.83 5.37 -0.27
C LEU A 94 -1.37 5.44 -0.74
N ASN A 95 -0.47 4.99 0.13
CA ASN A 95 0.95 4.93 -0.20
C ASN A 95 1.27 3.78 -1.18
N ASN A 96 2.56 3.70 -1.56
CA ASN A 96 3.11 2.69 -2.47
C ASN A 96 2.97 1.22 -2.03
N GLN A 97 2.46 0.94 -0.83
CA GLN A 97 2.10 -0.41 -0.42
C GLN A 97 0.83 -0.91 -1.10
N PHE A 98 -0.01 -0.01 -1.60
CA PHE A 98 -1.25 -0.33 -2.28
C PHE A 98 -1.10 -0.17 -3.80
N MET A 99 -1.80 -1.01 -4.54
CA MET A 99 -1.78 -0.97 -6.00
C MET A 99 -3.13 -1.40 -6.56
N ARG A 100 -3.67 -0.64 -7.52
CA ARG A 100 -4.85 -1.06 -8.28
C ARG A 100 -4.52 -2.31 -9.13
N VAL A 101 -5.33 -3.36 -8.98
CA VAL A 101 -5.14 -4.65 -9.67
C VAL A 101 -6.34 -5.03 -10.55
N SER A 102 -7.44 -4.30 -10.42
CA SER A 102 -8.62 -4.41 -11.27
C SER A 102 -9.36 -3.08 -11.34
N LYS A 103 -10.41 -3.00 -12.16
CA LYS A 103 -11.29 -1.82 -12.19
C LYS A 103 -12.01 -1.58 -10.85
N SER A 104 -12.11 -2.58 -9.98
CA SER A 104 -12.86 -2.50 -8.73
C SER A 104 -12.01 -2.84 -7.50
N THR A 105 -10.69 -3.03 -7.62
CA THR A 105 -9.87 -3.54 -6.51
C THR A 105 -8.50 -2.86 -6.42
N ILE A 106 -8.15 -2.41 -5.21
CA ILE A 106 -6.81 -1.98 -4.82
C ILE A 106 -6.26 -2.98 -3.82
N LEU A 107 -5.11 -3.58 -4.12
CA LEU A 107 -4.47 -4.63 -3.34
C LEU A 107 -3.37 -4.06 -2.44
N ASN A 108 -3.29 -4.51 -1.18
CA ASN A 108 -2.10 -4.30 -0.35
C ASN A 108 -1.02 -5.32 -0.74
N LEU A 109 0.05 -4.83 -1.33
CA LEU A 109 1.17 -5.65 -1.78
C LEU A 109 1.95 -6.29 -0.61
N ASN A 110 1.94 -5.67 0.58
CA ASN A 110 2.60 -6.22 1.78
C ASN A 110 1.85 -7.44 2.35
N GLN A 111 0.57 -7.58 2.03
CA GLN A 111 -0.29 -8.66 2.52
C GLN A 111 -0.31 -9.88 1.60
N ILE A 112 0.34 -9.81 0.44
CA ILE A 112 0.42 -10.94 -0.50
C ILE A 112 1.21 -12.08 0.13
N TYR A 113 0.53 -13.18 0.42
CA TYR A 113 1.17 -14.40 0.91
C TYR A 113 1.58 -15.32 -0.24
N ALA A 114 0.68 -15.53 -1.20
CA ALA A 114 0.93 -16.41 -2.34
C ALA A 114 0.21 -15.90 -3.59
N LEU A 115 0.85 -16.07 -4.74
CA LEU A 115 0.28 -15.78 -6.05
C LEU A 115 0.25 -17.05 -6.91
N THR A 116 -0.88 -17.32 -7.54
CA THR A 116 -1.08 -18.44 -8.47
C THR A 116 -1.41 -17.88 -9.85
N ARG A 117 -0.54 -18.16 -10.82
CA ARG A 117 -0.71 -17.72 -12.21
C ARG A 117 -1.45 -18.79 -12.99
N SER A 118 -2.47 -18.38 -13.74
CA SER A 118 -3.06 -19.16 -14.82
C SER A 118 -2.84 -18.46 -16.16
N ILE A 119 -3.28 -19.08 -17.25
CA ILE A 119 -3.19 -18.53 -18.61
C ILE A 119 -3.94 -17.19 -18.71
N SER A 120 -5.00 -16.98 -17.93
CA SER A 120 -5.92 -15.85 -18.09
C SER A 120 -6.03 -14.91 -16.89
N ASN A 121 -5.60 -15.35 -15.70
CA ASN A 121 -5.71 -14.59 -14.45
C ASN A 121 -4.51 -14.85 -13.51
N CYS A 122 -4.32 -13.94 -12.55
CA CYS A 122 -3.43 -14.15 -11.43
C CYS A 122 -4.24 -14.05 -10.15
N LYS A 123 -4.24 -15.11 -9.35
CA LYS A 123 -4.95 -15.19 -8.07
C LYS A 123 -3.99 -14.88 -6.93
N ILE A 124 -4.40 -13.99 -6.05
CA ILE A 124 -3.70 -13.60 -4.83
C ILE A 124 -4.40 -14.22 -3.62
N ASN A 125 -3.61 -14.79 -2.71
CA ASN A 125 -4.07 -15.30 -1.43
C ASN A 125 -3.32 -14.59 -0.30
N PHE A 126 -3.99 -14.43 0.83
CA PHE A 126 -3.50 -13.74 2.01
C PHE A 126 -3.24 -14.73 3.14
N ARG A 127 -2.35 -14.38 4.08
CA ARG A 127 -2.10 -15.21 5.26
C ARG A 127 -3.32 -15.16 6.18
N ASP A 128 -3.67 -16.29 6.79
CA ASP A 128 -4.73 -16.39 7.80
C ASP A 128 -6.11 -15.84 7.36
N SER A 129 -6.38 -15.87 6.05
CA SER A 129 -7.66 -15.46 5.48
C SER A 129 -8.07 -16.36 4.33
N TYR A 130 -9.37 -16.65 4.23
CA TYR A 130 -9.96 -17.36 3.08
C TYR A 130 -10.17 -16.44 1.88
N LYS A 131 -9.99 -15.13 2.05
CA LYS A 131 -10.22 -14.12 1.01
C LYS A 131 -9.18 -14.25 -0.10
N THR A 132 -9.59 -13.94 -1.33
CA THR A 132 -8.71 -14.02 -2.50
C THR A 132 -9.03 -12.90 -3.48
N VAL A 133 -8.01 -12.36 -4.14
CA VAL A 133 -8.16 -11.30 -5.14
C VAL A 133 -7.67 -11.80 -6.51
N TYR A 134 -8.42 -11.46 -7.56
CA TYR A 134 -7.99 -11.71 -8.93
C TYR A 134 -7.44 -10.43 -9.57
N VAL A 135 -6.23 -10.54 -10.13
CA VAL A 135 -5.58 -9.46 -10.87
C VAL A 135 -5.99 -9.57 -12.32
N SER A 136 -6.49 -8.48 -12.87
CA SER A 136 -6.87 -8.41 -14.27
C SER A 136 -5.65 -8.26 -15.18
N ARG A 137 -5.75 -8.76 -16.42
CA ARG A 137 -4.63 -8.83 -17.38
C ARG A 137 -3.92 -7.49 -17.58
N HIS A 138 -4.68 -6.40 -17.60
CA HIS A 138 -4.15 -5.05 -17.81
C HIS A 138 -3.18 -4.61 -16.69
N TYR A 139 -3.44 -5.00 -15.44
CA TYR A 139 -2.65 -4.55 -14.29
C TYR A 139 -1.54 -5.53 -13.90
N TYR A 140 -1.53 -6.72 -14.50
CA TYR A 140 -0.61 -7.78 -14.14
C TYR A 140 0.86 -7.43 -14.37
N HIS A 141 1.15 -6.74 -15.48
CA HIS A 141 2.53 -6.33 -15.79
C HIS A 141 3.07 -5.41 -14.69
N ASN A 142 2.33 -4.35 -14.37
CA ASN A 142 2.67 -3.42 -13.30
C ASN A 142 2.81 -4.13 -11.93
N LEU A 143 1.98 -5.14 -11.64
CA LEU A 143 2.08 -5.90 -10.39
C LEU A 143 3.38 -6.70 -10.35
N ASN A 144 3.73 -7.34 -11.45
CA ASN A 144 4.97 -8.11 -11.55
C ASN A 144 6.21 -7.23 -11.36
N ASP A 145 6.20 -6.02 -11.92
CA ASP A 145 7.31 -5.08 -11.81
C ASP A 145 7.47 -4.58 -10.37
N ARG A 146 6.37 -4.14 -9.73
CA ARG A 146 6.34 -3.75 -8.30
C ARG A 146 6.84 -4.87 -7.38
N LEU A 147 6.48 -6.13 -7.66
CA LEU A 147 6.95 -7.27 -6.86
C LEU A 147 8.42 -7.59 -7.08
N ASN A 148 8.97 -7.35 -8.27
CA ASN A 148 10.39 -7.56 -8.56
C ASN A 148 11.27 -6.47 -7.93
N GLU A 149 10.84 -5.21 -7.97
CA GLU A 149 11.48 -4.09 -7.27
C GLU A 149 11.66 -4.38 -5.78
N ARG A 150 10.62 -4.93 -5.15
CA ARG A 150 10.62 -5.30 -3.72
C ARG A 150 11.53 -6.47 -3.36
N ARG A 151 11.80 -7.38 -4.29
CA ARG A 151 12.75 -8.49 -4.10
C ARG A 151 14.20 -8.04 -4.21
N SER A 152 14.43 -6.89 -4.83
CA SER A 152 15.76 -6.37 -5.17
C SER A 152 16.20 -5.22 -4.24
N SER A 153 15.30 -4.76 -3.37
CA SER A 153 15.53 -3.75 -2.32
C SER A 153 15.81 -4.44 -0.99
#